data_AF-A0AAN4YAX5-F1
#
_entry.id   AF-A0AAN4YAX5-F1
#
_cell.length_a   1.000
_cell.length_b   1.000
_cell.length_c   1.000
_cell.angle_alpha   90.00
_cell.angle_beta   90.00
_cell.angle_gamma   90.00
#
_symmetry.space_group_name_H-M   'P 1'
#
loop_
_entity.id
_entity.type
_entity.pdbx_description
1 polymer ?
#
loop_
_entity_poly.entity_id
_entity_poly.type
_entity_poly.pdbx_seq_one_letter_code
_entity_poly.pdbx_strand_id
1 'polypeptide(L)'
;MTSLAPLDPINANGSDRGKKVAYFYDSDVGNYAYVSGHPMKPHRIRMTHSLVMNYGLYKKMEIYVSGASSPKLLLRDVGFANLQIS
;
A
#
# COMPACT_ATOMS: atom_id res chain seq x y z
N MET A 1 7.72 31.35 4.30
CA MET A 1 6.55 31.04 5.15
C MET A 1 6.17 29.58 4.89
N THR A 2 6.60 28.66 5.74
CA THR A 2 6.26 27.23 5.62
C THR A 2 5.67 26.77 6.94
N SER A 3 4.34 26.76 7.02
CA SER A 3 3.61 26.15 8.13
C SER A 3 3.64 24.63 7.94
N LEU A 4 4.42 23.93 8.76
CA LEU A 4 4.29 22.49 8.94
C LEU A 4 2.90 22.21 9.52
N ALA A 5 2.13 21.33 8.87
CA ALA A 5 0.83 20.90 9.39
C ALA A 5 1.01 20.29 10.80
N PRO A 6 0.04 20.46 11.72
CA PRO A 6 0.13 19.88 13.04
C PRO A 6 0.22 18.35 12.92
N LEU A 7 1.28 17.77 13.48
CA LEU A 7 1.36 16.34 13.65
C LEU A 7 0.36 15.96 14.75
N ASP A 8 -0.64 15.13 14.41
CA ASP A 8 -1.53 14.57 15.42
C ASP A 8 -0.68 13.80 16.46
N PRO A 9 -0.97 13.95 17.77
CA PRO A 9 -0.22 13.25 18.80
C PRO A 9 -0.34 11.74 18.61
N ILE A 10 0.80 11.04 18.64
CA ILE A 10 0.82 9.58 18.65
C ILE A 10 0.15 9.11 19.95
N ASN A 11 -1.14 8.77 19.86
CA ASN A 11 -1.87 8.17 20.97
C ASN A 11 -1.43 6.69 21.09
N ALA A 12 -0.33 6.47 21.82
CA ALA A 12 0.16 5.15 22.17
C ALA A 12 -0.71 4.43 23.24
N ASN A 13 -1.78 5.07 23.73
CA ASN A 13 -2.70 4.53 24.73
C ASN A 13 -3.98 3.94 24.11
N GLY A 14 -3.84 3.27 22.97
CA GLY A 14 -4.87 2.40 22.42
C GLY A 14 -4.54 0.95 22.73
N SER A 15 -5.49 0.19 23.26
CA SER A 15 -5.43 -1.26 23.45
C SER A 15 -5.16 -2.01 22.12
N ASP A 16 -3.92 -2.01 21.63
CA ASP A 16 -3.52 -2.72 20.40
C ASP A 16 -3.36 -4.24 20.59
N ARG A 17 -3.92 -4.78 21.67
CA ARG A 17 -3.79 -6.20 22.05
C ARG A 17 -4.88 -7.07 21.40
N GLY A 18 -5.21 -6.83 20.14
CA GLY A 18 -6.21 -7.65 19.45
C GLY A 18 -6.78 -7.09 18.15
N LYS A 19 -6.21 -6.04 17.57
CA LYS A 19 -6.63 -5.58 16.24
C LYS A 19 -6.23 -6.64 15.22
N LYS A 20 -7.21 -7.14 14.48
CA LYS A 20 -6.97 -8.04 13.34
C LYS A 20 -6.37 -7.20 12.21
N VAL A 21 -5.15 -7.50 11.84
CA VAL A 21 -4.43 -6.82 10.75
C VAL A 21 -4.36 -7.76 9.56
N ALA A 22 -4.87 -7.30 8.42
CA ALA A 22 -4.72 -7.98 7.14
C ALA A 22 -3.59 -7.32 6.34
N TYR A 23 -2.67 -8.12 5.83
CA TYR A 23 -1.54 -7.68 5.01
C TYR A 23 -1.71 -8.22 3.58
N PHE A 24 -1.87 -7.30 2.62
CA PHE A 24 -2.00 -7.63 1.21
C PHE A 24 -0.65 -7.42 0.51
N TYR A 25 -0.20 -8.41 -0.23
CA TYR A 25 1.03 -8.33 -1.00
C TYR A 25 0.93 -9.05 -2.33
N ASP A 26 1.41 -8.40 -3.39
CA ASP A 26 1.61 -8.95 -4.71
C ASP A 26 3.11 -9.12 -4.97
N SER A 27 3.50 -10.27 -5.52
CA SER A 27 4.91 -10.57 -5.82
C SER A 27 5.46 -9.71 -6.96
N ASP A 28 4.61 -9.26 -7.88
CA ASP A 28 5.00 -8.52 -9.08
C ASP A 28 5.13 -7.01 -8.84
N VAL A 29 4.57 -6.49 -7.73
CA VAL A 29 4.55 -5.06 -7.40
C VAL A 29 5.95 -4.42 -7.37
N GLY A 30 6.96 -5.19 -6.96
CA GLY A 30 8.34 -4.71 -6.86
C GLY A 30 9.08 -4.60 -8.20
N ASN A 31 8.51 -5.12 -9.29
CA ASN A 31 9.13 -5.18 -10.61
C ASN A 31 8.65 -4.06 -11.56
N TYR A 32 7.64 -3.29 -11.18
CA TYR A 32 7.20 -2.15 -11.97
C TYR A 32 8.25 -1.03 -11.92
N ALA A 33 8.77 -0.68 -13.09
CA ALA A 33 9.69 0.44 -13.26
C ALA A 33 8.92 1.62 -13.86
N TYR A 34 8.90 2.73 -13.14
CA TYR A 34 8.52 4.01 -13.72
C TYR A 34 9.68 4.57 -14.56
N VAL A 35 9.35 5.51 -15.44
CA VAL A 35 10.34 6.23 -16.26
C VAL A 35 11.43 6.88 -15.41
N SER A 36 12.64 7.00 -15.96
CA SER A 36 13.78 7.59 -15.27
C SER A 36 13.47 9.01 -14.80
N GLY A 37 13.78 9.32 -13.54
CA GLY A 37 13.47 10.61 -12.92
C GLY A 37 12.13 10.67 -12.18
N HIS A 38 11.30 9.63 -12.28
CA HIS A 38 10.07 9.56 -11.48
C HIS A 38 10.39 9.23 -9.99
N PRO A 39 9.82 9.97 -9.01
CA PRO A 39 10.13 9.77 -7.59
C PRO A 39 9.57 8.46 -7.02
N MET A 40 8.54 7.88 -7.66
CA MET A 40 7.94 6.63 -7.21
C MET A 40 8.82 5.42 -7.59
N LYS A 41 9.24 4.66 -6.58
CA LYS A 41 10.02 3.44 -6.74
C LYS A 41 9.26 2.27 -6.09
N PRO A 42 8.53 1.46 -6.86
CA PRO A 42 7.77 0.30 -6.35
C PRO A 42 8.62 -0.71 -5.59
N HIS A 43 9.93 -0.73 -5.86
CA HIS A 43 10.91 -1.48 -5.08
C HIS A 43 10.80 -1.28 -3.56
N ARG A 44 10.32 -0.12 -3.08
CA ARG A 44 10.08 0.14 -1.66
C ARG A 44 9.13 -0.89 -1.02
N ILE A 45 8.14 -1.38 -1.78
CA ILE A 45 7.15 -2.36 -1.30
C ILE A 45 7.80 -3.75 -1.14
N ARG A 46 8.69 -4.13 -2.06
CA ARG A 46 9.49 -5.37 -1.94
C ARG A 46 10.47 -5.32 -0.76
N MET A 47 11.08 -4.15 -0.53
CA MET A 47 11.96 -3.93 0.62
C MET A 47 11.22 -4.10 1.95
N THR A 48 10.06 -3.47 2.11
CA THR A 48 9.25 -3.62 3.32
C THR A 48 8.73 -5.04 3.50
N HIS A 49 8.30 -5.71 2.43
CA HIS A 49 7.89 -7.12 2.50
C HIS A 49 9.00 -8.01 3.08
N SER A 50 10.24 -7.80 2.64
CA SER A 50 11.40 -8.56 3.14
C SER A 50 11.62 -8.36 4.65
N LEU A 51 11.46 -7.14 5.14
CA LEU A 51 11.54 -6.85 6.58
C LEU A 51 10.40 -7.53 7.35
N VAL A 52 9.17 -7.45 6.85
CA VAL A 52 8.00 -8.09 7.48
C VAL A 52 8.22 -9.60 7.66
N MET A 53 8.79 -10.26 6.64
CA MET A 53 9.12 -11.68 6.71
C MET A 53 10.24 -11.96 7.71
N ASN A 54 11.36 -11.22 7.63
CA ASN A 54 12.54 -11.44 8.48
C ASN A 54 12.28 -11.16 9.97
N TYR A 55 11.46 -10.16 10.31
CA TYR A 55 11.08 -9.87 11.69
C TYR A 55 9.99 -10.79 12.24
N GLY A 56 9.46 -11.74 11.44
CA GLY A 56 8.42 -12.67 11.90
C GLY A 56 7.06 -12.01 12.15
N LEU A 57 6.86 -10.78 11.66
CA LEU A 57 5.62 -10.00 11.82
C LEU A 57 4.43 -10.70 11.15
N TYR A 58 4.70 -11.48 10.12
CA TYR A 58 3.72 -12.30 9.40
C TYR A 58 2.90 -13.25 10.31
N LYS A 59 3.43 -13.64 11.49
CA LYS A 59 2.73 -14.52 12.45
C LYS A 59 1.59 -13.82 13.20
N LYS A 60 1.59 -12.49 13.23
CA LYS A 60 0.62 -11.67 13.98
C LYS A 60 -0.44 -11.06 13.06
N MET A 61 -0.40 -11.37 11.77
CA MET A 61 -1.23 -10.76 10.73
C MET A 61 -1.76 -11.83 9.78
N GLU A 62 -2.94 -11.59 9.21
CA GLU A 62 -3.49 -12.44 8.15
C GLU A 62 -2.91 -11.99 6.81
N ILE A 63 -2.21 -12.89 6.11
CA ILE A 63 -1.58 -12.58 4.81
C ILE A 63 -2.51 -12.98 3.69
N TYR A 64 -2.84 -12.01 2.84
CA TYR A 64 -3.61 -12.23 1.63
C TYR A 64 -2.73 -11.94 0.42
N VAL A 65 -2.59 -12.94 -0.45
CA VAL A 65 -2.05 -12.70 -1.78
C VAL A 65 -3.17 -12.05 -2.58
N SER A 66 -2.97 -10.83 -3.04
CA SER A 66 -3.96 -10.15 -3.87
C SER A 66 -4.10 -10.92 -5.19
N GLY A 67 -5.19 -11.68 -5.32
CA GLY A 67 -5.63 -12.20 -6.60
C GLY A 67 -6.00 -11.04 -7.53
N ALA A 68 -5.88 -11.26 -8.84
CA ALA A 68 -6.19 -10.26 -9.85
C ALA A 68 -7.50 -9.54 -9.50
N SER A 69 -7.41 -8.23 -9.26
CA SER A 69 -8.58 -7.41 -9.05
C SER A 69 -9.42 -7.47 -10.32
N SER A 70 -10.59 -8.11 -10.24
CA SER A 70 -11.53 -8.19 -11.36
C SER A 70 -11.72 -6.79 -11.94
N PRO A 71 -11.46 -6.54 -13.24
CA PRO A 71 -11.55 -5.20 -13.84
C PRO A 71 -12.90 -4.53 -13.61
N LYS A 72 -13.94 -5.35 -13.41
CA LYS A 72 -15.31 -4.95 -13.11
C LYS A 72 -15.49 -4.18 -11.80
N LEU A 73 -14.57 -4.29 -10.83
CA LEU A 73 -14.59 -3.50 -9.58
C LEU A 73 -13.94 -2.13 -9.77
N LEU A 74 -12.81 -2.06 -10.48
CA LEU A 74 -12.13 -0.79 -10.79
C LEU A 74 -12.99 0.14 -11.64
N LEU A 75 -13.73 -0.42 -12.60
CA LEU A 75 -14.65 0.35 -13.46
C LEU A 75 -15.90 0.87 -12.73
N ARG A 76 -16.20 0.39 -11.52
CA ARG A 76 -17.32 0.91 -10.71
C ARG A 76 -16.95 2.16 -9.92
N ASP A 77 -15.67 2.35 -9.62
CA ASP A 77 -15.18 3.54 -8.92
C ASP A 77 -14.79 4.66 -9.90
N VAL A 78 -14.47 4.33 -11.16
CA VAL A 78 -14.25 5.31 -12.24
C VAL A 78 -15.57 5.66 -12.92
N GLY A 79 -16.47 6.29 -12.17
CA GLY A 79 -17.61 7.00 -12.74
C GLY A 79 -17.13 8.27 -13.44
N PHE A 80 -17.39 8.38 -14.75
CA PHE A 80 -17.50 9.64 -15.49
C PHE A 80 -16.36 10.67 -15.32
N ALA A 81 -15.25 10.45 -16.02
CA ALA A 81 -14.46 11.56 -16.53
C ALA A 81 -14.05 11.24 -17.97
N ASN A 82 -14.84 11.75 -18.91
CA ASN A 82 -14.41 11.96 -20.28
C ASN A 82 -13.11 12.76 -20.26
N LEU A 83 -12.03 12.21 -20.79
CA LEU A 83 -11.00 13.02 -21.43
C LEU A 83 -10.54 12.30 -22.69
N GLN A 84 -11.05 12.84 -23.80
CA GLN A 84 -10.55 12.72 -25.16
C GLN A 84 -9.08 12.29 -25.23
N ILE A 85 -8.80 11.18 -25.90
CA ILE A 85 -7.49 10.96 -26.53
C ILE A 85 -7.72 11.22 -28.02
N SER A 86 -6.86 12.10 -28.55
CA SER A 86 -6.78 12.59 -29.92
C SER A 86 -6.74 11.48 -30.98
#